data_AF-A0A2V7VIL8-F1
#
_entry.id   AF-A0A2V7VIL8-F1
#
_cell.length_a   1.000
_cell.length_b   1.000
_cell.length_c   1.000
_cell.angle_alpha   90.00
_cell.angle_beta   90.00
_cell.angle_gamma   90.00
#
_symmetry.space_group_name_H-M   'P 1'
#
loop_
_entity.id
_entity.type
_entity.pdbx_description
1 polymer ?
#
loop_
_entity_poly.entity_id
_entity_poly.type
_entity_poly.pdbx_seq_one_letter_code
_entity_poly.pdbx_strand_id
1 'polypeptide(L)'
;MLRCPGAVAAAALAFGLAGSSVAHAQLGVSLNRAGSGARAAGMGNAFVAVSDDGTAASWNPAGLAQLRKPEFSLVYEVNANGLQVSGIRSPDDRFAFSNYGFDDSRASLDFASATVPFTIAGKRVTVQLGWQRLYQLSGSLSAEVSRYPMGE
;
A
#
# COMPACT_ATOMS: atom_id res chain seq x y z
N MET A 1 39.34 -47.18 47.03
CA MET A 1 39.23 -47.46 45.58
C MET A 1 37.80 -47.20 45.15
N LEU A 2 37.64 -46.51 44.01
CA LEU A 2 36.45 -46.27 43.19
C LEU A 2 35.34 -45.30 43.64
N ARG A 3 34.94 -44.51 42.64
CA ARG A 3 34.12 -43.28 42.59
C ARG A 3 32.65 -43.58 42.29
N CYS A 4 31.75 -42.65 42.64
CA CYS A 4 30.78 -41.95 41.77
C CYS A 4 29.46 -41.61 42.51
N PRO A 5 29.00 -40.33 42.52
CA PRO A 5 27.65 -39.99 42.94
C PRO A 5 26.70 -40.02 41.72
N GLY A 6 25.65 -40.85 41.79
CA GLY A 6 24.61 -40.95 40.77
C GLY A 6 23.55 -39.86 40.95
N ALA A 7 23.37 -39.04 39.91
CA ALA A 7 22.55 -37.85 39.86
C ALA A 7 21.04 -38.11 40.05
N VAL A 8 20.40 -37.17 40.74
CA VAL A 8 18.94 -37.01 40.86
C VAL A 8 18.38 -36.64 39.49
N ALA A 9 17.55 -37.50 38.90
CA ALA A 9 16.83 -37.22 37.67
C ALA A 9 15.45 -36.60 38.01
N ALA A 10 15.34 -35.27 37.89
CA ALA A 10 14.06 -34.57 37.91
C ALA A 10 13.59 -34.37 36.46
N ALA A 11 12.59 -35.15 36.03
CA ALA A 11 11.96 -35.00 34.73
C ALA A 11 10.89 -33.90 34.81
N ALA A 12 11.18 -32.72 34.25
CA ALA A 12 10.20 -31.66 34.04
C ALA A 12 9.45 -31.91 32.72
N LEU A 13 8.15 -32.20 32.83
CA LEU A 13 7.21 -32.25 31.71
C LEU A 13 6.95 -30.84 31.18
N ALA A 14 7.64 -30.44 30.11
CA ALA A 14 7.31 -29.25 29.35
C ALA A 14 6.21 -29.60 28.33
N PHE A 15 4.96 -29.26 28.64
CA PHE A 15 3.84 -29.35 27.69
C PHE A 15 3.96 -28.17 26.71
N GLY A 16 4.51 -28.43 25.53
CA GLY A 16 4.66 -27.43 24.47
C GLY A 16 3.32 -27.05 23.87
N LEU A 17 2.88 -25.81 24.10
CA LEU A 17 1.89 -25.14 23.27
C LEU A 17 2.54 -24.84 21.92
N ALA A 18 2.41 -25.75 20.96
CA ALA A 18 2.72 -25.49 19.56
C ALA A 18 1.66 -24.51 19.01
N GLY A 19 1.90 -23.21 19.21
CA GLY A 19 1.12 -22.17 18.54
C GLY A 19 1.45 -22.18 17.05
N SER A 20 0.52 -22.65 16.22
CA SER A 20 0.67 -22.56 14.77
C SER A 20 0.67 -21.09 14.35
N SER A 21 1.82 -20.56 13.92
CA SER A 21 1.90 -19.23 13.35
C SER A 21 1.34 -19.26 11.93
N VAL A 22 0.12 -18.74 11.75
CA VAL A 22 -0.46 -18.49 10.43
C VAL A 22 0.32 -17.33 9.80
N ALA A 23 1.02 -17.60 8.68
CA ALA A 23 1.63 -16.55 7.87
C ALA A 23 0.51 -15.75 7.17
N HIS A 24 0.29 -14.51 7.60
CA HIS A 24 -0.67 -13.60 6.99
C HIS A 24 0.04 -12.79 5.89
N ALA A 25 -0.30 -13.04 4.62
CA ALA A 25 0.08 -12.15 3.53
C ALA A 25 -0.92 -10.98 3.50
N GLN A 26 -0.51 -9.82 4.02
CA GLN A 26 -1.34 -8.62 3.95
C GLN A 26 -1.28 -8.06 2.53
N LEU A 27 -2.34 -8.31 1.75
CA LEU A 27 -2.53 -7.60 0.49
C LEU A 27 -2.66 -6.11 0.82
N GLY A 28 -1.66 -5.32 0.42
CA GLY A 28 -1.55 -3.90 0.71
C GLY A 28 -2.62 -3.10 -0.02
N VAL A 29 -3.87 -3.19 0.41
CA VAL A 29 -4.92 -2.24 0.00
C VAL A 29 -4.73 -1.00 0.85
N SER A 30 -4.08 0.01 0.26
CA SER A 30 -4.02 1.33 0.89
C SER A 30 -5.43 1.91 0.96
N LEU A 31 -5.92 2.13 2.18
CA LEU A 31 -7.14 2.90 2.42
C LEU A 31 -6.84 4.40 2.58
N ASN A 32 -5.57 4.80 2.38
CA ASN A 32 -5.20 6.20 2.39
C ASN A 32 -5.82 6.90 1.18
N ARG A 33 -6.61 7.93 1.45
CA ARG A 33 -7.25 8.78 0.46
C ARG A 33 -6.38 10.01 0.24
N ALA A 34 -5.27 9.83 -0.49
CA ALA A 34 -4.50 10.97 -0.96
C ALA A 34 -5.29 11.71 -2.06
N GLY A 35 -5.01 13.01 -2.24
CA GLY A 35 -5.49 13.72 -3.41
C GLY A 35 -4.77 13.23 -4.68
N SER A 36 -5.31 13.59 -5.83
CA SER A 36 -4.77 13.18 -7.14
C SER A 36 -3.77 14.20 -7.67
N GLY A 37 -2.93 13.80 -8.61
CA GLY A 37 -2.11 14.71 -9.43
C GLY A 37 -0.63 14.38 -9.42
N ALA A 38 -0.02 14.36 -10.60
CA ALA A 38 1.41 14.11 -10.77
C ALA A 38 2.29 15.15 -10.06
N ARG A 39 1.87 16.43 -10.05
CA ARG A 39 2.58 17.49 -9.33
C ARG A 39 2.57 17.25 -7.82
N ALA A 40 1.42 16.89 -7.26
CA ALA A 40 1.30 16.57 -5.85
C ALA A 40 2.12 15.33 -5.47
N ALA A 41 2.08 14.28 -6.31
CA ALA A 41 2.89 13.09 -6.14
C ALA A 41 4.40 13.40 -6.17
N GLY A 42 4.86 14.24 -7.11
CA GLY A 42 6.25 14.69 -7.19
C GLY A 42 6.71 15.51 -5.97
N MET A 43 5.77 16.12 -5.24
CA MET A 43 6.02 16.80 -3.97
C MET A 43 5.90 15.87 -2.75
N GLY A 44 5.84 14.55 -2.96
CA GLY A 44 5.66 13.59 -1.87
C GLY A 44 4.30 13.73 -1.18
N ASN A 45 3.24 14.07 -1.93
CA ASN A 45 1.88 14.31 -1.44
C ASN A 45 1.74 15.54 -0.52
N ALA A 46 2.71 16.46 -0.52
CA ALA A 46 2.68 17.70 0.25
C ALA A 46 2.15 18.90 -0.57
N PHE A 47 0.88 18.84 -1.03
CA PHE A 47 0.34 19.82 -1.99
C PHE A 47 -0.78 20.73 -1.43
N VAL A 48 -1.37 20.41 -0.27
CA VAL A 48 -2.58 21.06 0.28
C VAL A 48 -2.49 22.60 0.33
N ALA A 49 -1.34 23.15 0.73
CA ALA A 49 -1.16 24.60 0.90
C ALA A 49 -0.92 25.35 -0.42
N VAL A 50 -0.48 24.64 -1.47
CA VAL A 50 -0.10 25.23 -2.77
C VAL A 50 -0.97 24.70 -3.91
N SER A 51 -2.14 24.14 -3.60
CA SER A 51 -3.04 23.61 -4.61
C SER A 51 -3.64 24.74 -5.46
N ASP A 52 -3.22 24.86 -6.70
CA ASP A 52 -3.52 25.99 -7.59
C ASP A 52 -3.89 25.54 -9.02
N ASP A 53 -4.11 24.24 -9.24
CA ASP A 53 -4.48 23.65 -10.53
C ASP A 53 -5.80 22.88 -10.46
N GLY A 54 -6.26 22.32 -11.59
CA GLY A 54 -7.48 21.52 -11.67
C GLY A 54 -7.52 20.29 -10.74
N THR A 55 -6.40 19.82 -10.18
CA THR A 55 -6.40 18.75 -9.17
C THR A 55 -6.70 19.24 -7.76
N ALA A 56 -6.75 20.57 -7.53
CA ALA A 56 -7.00 21.17 -6.23
C ALA A 56 -8.32 20.72 -5.59
N ALA A 57 -9.34 20.36 -6.37
CA ALA A 57 -10.58 19.79 -5.83
C ALA A 57 -10.37 18.52 -4.97
N SER A 58 -9.32 17.75 -5.26
CA SER A 58 -8.97 16.53 -4.50
C SER A 58 -8.07 16.78 -3.27
N TRP A 59 -7.46 17.97 -3.18
CA TRP A 59 -6.51 18.35 -2.11
C TRP A 59 -7.07 19.44 -1.19
N ASN A 60 -7.44 20.58 -1.77
CA ASN A 60 -8.00 21.74 -1.09
C ASN A 60 -8.84 22.56 -2.10
N PRO A 61 -10.18 22.42 -2.09
CA PRO A 61 -11.06 23.09 -3.04
C PRO A 61 -10.95 24.63 -3.03
N ALA A 62 -10.46 25.26 -1.95
CA ALA A 62 -10.23 26.70 -1.92
C ALA A 62 -9.17 27.15 -2.95
N GLY A 63 -8.28 26.22 -3.35
CA GLY A 63 -7.31 26.42 -4.42
C GLY A 63 -7.93 26.80 -5.78
N LEU A 64 -9.16 26.35 -6.05
CA LEU A 64 -9.85 26.64 -7.31
C LEU A 64 -10.15 28.13 -7.51
N ALA A 65 -10.21 28.91 -6.43
CA ALA A 65 -10.37 30.36 -6.53
C ALA A 65 -9.14 31.04 -7.17
N GLN A 66 -7.98 30.36 -7.21
CA GLN A 66 -6.74 30.86 -7.81
C GLN A 66 -6.72 30.68 -9.33
N LEU A 67 -7.54 29.78 -9.88
CA LEU A 67 -7.61 29.48 -11.31
C LEU A 67 -8.18 30.68 -12.09
N ARG A 68 -7.45 31.10 -13.11
CA ARG A 68 -7.80 32.28 -13.94
C ARG A 68 -8.27 31.93 -15.34
N LYS A 69 -8.08 30.68 -15.78
CA LYS A 69 -8.44 30.20 -17.11
C LYS A 69 -9.18 28.86 -17.00
N PRO A 70 -10.02 28.51 -17.97
CA PRO A 70 -10.56 27.17 -18.05
C PRO A 70 -9.44 26.14 -18.15
N GLU A 71 -9.55 25.05 -17.41
CA GLU A 71 -8.56 23.98 -17.35
C GLU A 71 -9.23 22.61 -17.42
N PHE A 72 -8.52 21.66 -18.04
CA PHE A 72 -8.88 20.26 -18.05
C PHE A 72 -7.73 19.46 -17.43
N SER A 73 -8.05 18.52 -16.55
CA SER A 73 -7.06 17.69 -15.86
C SER A 73 -7.40 16.23 -16.03
N LEU A 74 -6.37 15.41 -16.29
CA LEU A 74 -6.46 13.96 -16.39
C LEU A 74 -5.24 13.36 -15.70
N VAL A 75 -5.46 12.42 -14.79
CA VAL A 75 -4.39 11.77 -14.03
C VAL A 75 -4.51 10.26 -14.21
N TYR A 76 -3.42 9.66 -14.67
CA TYR A 76 -3.28 8.23 -14.83
C TYR A 76 -2.17 7.75 -13.90
N GLU A 77 -2.47 6.75 -13.09
CA GLU A 77 -1.57 6.22 -12.08
C GLU A 77 -1.04 4.85 -12.52
N VAL A 78 0.27 4.67 -12.38
CA VAL A 78 0.97 3.40 -12.59
C VAL A 78 1.80 3.09 -11.36
N ASN A 79 1.56 1.93 -10.75
CA ASN A 79 2.30 1.44 -9.59
C ASN A 79 2.84 0.05 -9.88
N ALA A 80 4.04 -0.21 -9.38
CA ALA A 80 4.64 -1.54 -9.33
C ALA A 80 5.26 -1.70 -7.94
N ASN A 81 4.71 -2.62 -7.16
CA ASN A 81 5.15 -2.89 -5.80
C ASN A 81 5.67 -4.33 -5.72
N GLY A 82 6.82 -4.50 -5.06
CA GLY A 82 7.40 -5.80 -4.74
C GLY A 82 7.44 -6.00 -3.23
N LEU A 83 6.90 -7.11 -2.74
CA LEU A 83 7.01 -7.52 -1.34
C LEU A 83 7.80 -8.83 -1.26
N GLN A 84 8.90 -8.84 -0.52
CA GLN A 84 9.68 -10.04 -0.26
C GLN A 84 9.46 -10.50 1.18
N VAL A 85 9.01 -11.74 1.35
CA VAL A 85 8.88 -12.40 2.65
C VAL A 85 9.81 -13.61 2.67
N SER A 86 10.63 -13.76 3.70
CA SER A 86 11.62 -14.84 3.82
C SER A 86 11.53 -15.51 5.20
N GLY A 87 11.85 -16.80 5.27
CA GLY A 87 12.01 -17.53 6.54
C GLY A 87 10.73 -18.13 7.12
N ILE A 88 9.70 -18.37 6.30
CA ILE A 88 8.49 -19.09 6.75
C ILE A 88 8.81 -20.59 6.82
N ARG A 89 8.47 -21.25 7.94
CA ARG A 89 8.54 -22.72 8.07
C ARG A 89 7.14 -23.31 7.93
N SER A 90 7.07 -24.53 7.39
CA SER A 90 5.82 -25.29 7.39
C SER A 90 5.41 -25.63 8.82
N PRO A 91 4.10 -25.73 9.12
CA PRO A 91 3.62 -26.09 10.47
C PRO A 91 4.11 -27.44 10.99
N ASP A 92 4.61 -28.31 10.10
CA ASP A 92 5.21 -29.61 10.41
C ASP A 92 6.75 -29.60 10.47
N ASP A 93 7.39 -28.43 10.36
CA ASP A 93 8.85 -28.20 10.34
C ASP A 93 9.64 -28.95 9.25
N ARG A 94 8.96 -29.63 8.32
CA ARG A 94 9.58 -30.42 7.24
C ARG A 94 10.08 -29.58 6.07
N PHE A 95 9.61 -28.34 5.95
CA PHE A 95 9.96 -27.47 4.85
C PHE A 95 10.27 -26.07 5.35
N ALA A 96 11.34 -25.49 4.82
CA ALA A 96 11.63 -24.07 4.94
C ALA A 96 11.36 -23.40 3.58
N PHE A 97 10.58 -22.33 3.60
CA PHE A 97 10.37 -21.46 2.45
C PHE A 97 11.37 -20.31 2.53
N SER A 98 12.34 -20.31 1.62
CA SER A 98 13.46 -19.35 1.68
C SER A 98 13.09 -17.97 1.17
N ASN A 99 12.22 -17.86 0.16
CA ASN A 99 11.79 -16.59 -0.41
C ASN A 99 10.39 -16.72 -1.01
N TYR A 100 9.52 -15.78 -0.67
CA TYR A 100 8.22 -15.54 -1.28
C TYR A 100 8.24 -14.10 -1.80
N GLY A 101 8.35 -13.93 -3.12
CA GLY A 101 8.20 -12.63 -3.78
C GLY A 101 6.76 -12.43 -4.22
N PHE A 102 6.16 -11.29 -3.90
CA PHE A 102 4.88 -10.84 -4.45
C PHE A 102 5.11 -9.61 -5.30
N ASP A 103 4.74 -9.66 -6.57
CA ASP A 103 4.74 -8.50 -7.46
C ASP A 103 3.29 -8.09 -7.76
N ASP A 104 3.00 -6.81 -7.61
CA ASP A 104 1.70 -6.19 -7.91
C ASP A 104 1.89 -4.97 -8.80
N SER A 105 1.38 -5.05 -10.03
CA SER A 105 1.40 -3.96 -11.00
C SER A 105 -0.01 -3.46 -11.26
N ARG A 106 -0.19 -2.14 -11.21
CA ARG A 106 -1.50 -1.50 -11.38
C ARG A 106 -1.38 -0.31 -12.31
N ALA A 107 -2.35 -0.18 -13.20
CA ALA A 107 -2.47 0.96 -14.09
C ALA A 107 -3.94 1.38 -14.17
N SER A 108 -4.25 2.63 -13.87
CA SER A 108 -5.64 3.10 -13.89
C SER A 108 -5.76 4.60 -14.02
N LEU A 109 -6.90 5.02 -14.57
CA LEU A 109 -7.32 6.40 -14.48
C LEU A 109 -7.76 6.73 -13.04
N ASP A 110 -7.09 7.71 -12.45
CA ASP A 110 -7.30 8.13 -11.07
C ASP A 110 -8.22 9.37 -10.99
N PHE A 111 -8.02 10.35 -11.87
CA PHE A 111 -8.77 11.60 -11.81
C PHE A 111 -9.02 12.20 -13.19
N ALA A 112 -10.18 12.83 -13.36
CA ALA A 112 -10.51 13.63 -14.52
C ALA A 112 -11.35 14.83 -14.08
N SER A 113 -11.08 16.02 -14.62
CA SER A 113 -11.92 17.19 -14.33
C SER A 113 -11.89 18.26 -15.40
N ALA A 114 -12.96 19.04 -15.44
CA ALA A 114 -13.04 20.30 -16.18
C ALA A 114 -13.38 21.44 -15.21
N THR A 115 -12.56 22.47 -15.22
CA THR A 115 -12.69 23.64 -14.35
C THR A 115 -12.88 24.89 -15.20
N VAL A 116 -13.87 25.70 -14.84
CA VAL A 116 -14.24 26.92 -15.57
C VAL A 116 -14.40 28.07 -14.58
N PRO A 117 -13.49 29.07 -14.63
CA PRO A 117 -13.67 30.32 -13.92
C PRO A 117 -14.55 31.29 -14.73
N PHE A 118 -15.51 31.93 -14.07
CA PHE A 118 -16.36 32.97 -14.65
C PHE A 118 -16.63 34.08 -13.61
N THR A 119 -17.27 35.17 -14.04
CA THR A 119 -17.57 36.31 -13.16
C THR A 119 -19.08 36.46 -12.98
N ILE A 120 -19.57 36.44 -11.74
CA ILE A 120 -20.97 36.75 -11.39
C ILE A 120 -20.97 38.01 -10.53
N ALA A 121 -21.76 39.02 -10.94
CA ALA A 121 -21.92 40.27 -10.18
C ALA A 121 -20.58 40.94 -9.76
N GLY A 122 -19.59 40.91 -10.66
CA GLY A 122 -18.25 41.47 -10.41
C GLY A 122 -17.33 40.60 -9.53
N LYS A 123 -17.80 39.46 -9.02
CA LYS A 123 -17.00 38.50 -8.23
C LYS A 123 -16.57 37.33 -9.11
N ARG A 124 -15.31 36.92 -8.99
CA ARG A 124 -14.82 35.71 -9.66
C ARG A 124 -15.32 34.48 -8.92
N VAL A 125 -15.91 33.56 -9.67
CA VAL A 125 -16.41 32.29 -9.20
C VAL A 125 -15.80 31.21 -10.10
N THR A 126 -15.25 30.16 -9.48
CA THR A 126 -14.74 29.00 -10.20
C THR A 126 -15.65 27.82 -9.94
N VAL A 127 -16.09 27.17 -11.02
CA VAL A 127 -16.85 25.91 -10.94
C VAL A 127 -16.00 24.82 -11.55
N GLN A 128 -16.02 23.65 -10.92
CA GLN A 128 -15.36 22.46 -11.42
C GLN A 128 -16.31 21.28 -11.38
N LEU A 129 -16.24 20.46 -12.43
CA LEU A 129 -16.82 19.13 -12.48
C LEU A 129 -15.67 18.13 -12.58
N GLY A 130 -15.70 17.10 -11.76
CA GLY A 130 -14.64 16.10 -11.73
C GLY A 130 -15.09 14.75 -11.23
N TRP A 131 -14.30 13.75 -11.59
CA TRP A 131 -14.40 12.37 -11.16
C TRP A 131 -13.05 11.97 -10.56
N GLN A 132 -13.10 11.27 -9.42
CA GLN A 132 -11.92 10.72 -8.76
C GLN A 132 -12.19 9.27 -8.35
N ARG A 133 -11.22 8.41 -8.62
CA ARG A 133 -11.15 7.06 -8.08
C ARG A 133 -10.57 7.11 -6.66
N LEU A 134 -11.24 6.48 -5.72
CA LEU A 134 -10.87 6.56 -4.30
C LEU A 134 -10.20 5.29 -3.77
N TYR A 135 -10.56 4.15 -4.35
CA TYR A 135 -10.05 2.86 -3.95
C TYR A 135 -9.67 2.06 -5.17
N GLN A 136 -8.48 1.47 -5.10
CA GLN A 136 -7.95 0.58 -6.11
C GLN A 136 -8.03 -0.85 -5.57
N LEU A 137 -9.14 -1.53 -5.87
CA LEU A 137 -9.40 -2.91 -5.42
C LEU A 137 -8.91 -3.98 -6.41
N SER A 138 -8.35 -3.57 -7.56
CA SER A 138 -7.89 -4.47 -8.62
C SER A 138 -6.37 -4.47 -8.69
N GLY A 139 -5.77 -5.63 -8.50
CA GLY A 139 -4.33 -5.89 -8.63
C GLY A 139 -4.09 -7.33 -9.06
N SER A 140 -3.04 -7.57 -9.85
CA SER A 140 -2.62 -8.93 -10.24
C SER A 140 -1.47 -9.35 -9.34
N LEU A 141 -1.64 -10.45 -8.62
CA LEU A 141 -0.63 -10.96 -7.70
C LEU A 141 0.10 -12.14 -8.35
N SER A 142 1.40 -12.02 -8.53
CA SER A 142 2.26 -13.14 -8.93
C SER A 142 3.17 -13.53 -7.78
N ALA A 143 3.36 -14.84 -7.57
CA ALA A 143 4.15 -15.37 -6.46
C ALA A 143 5.11 -16.46 -6.94
N GLU A 144 6.40 -16.30 -6.61
CA GLU A 144 7.41 -17.35 -6.81
C GLU A 144 7.80 -17.95 -5.45
N VAL A 145 7.67 -19.27 -5.32
CA VAL A 145 7.88 -20.00 -4.06
C VAL A 145 9.05 -20.96 -4.20
N SER A 146 10.14 -20.68 -3.49
CA SER A 146 11.29 -21.61 -3.38
C SER A 146 11.18 -22.45 -2.11
N ARG A 147 10.99 -23.77 -2.28
CA ARG A 147 10.82 -24.74 -1.20
C ARG A 147 12.12 -25.51 -0.98
N TYR A 148 12.58 -25.58 0.28
CA TYR A 148 13.69 -26.44 0.66
C TYR A 148 13.20 -27.51 1.65
N PRO A 149 13.42 -28.81 1.37
CA PRO A 149 13.18 -29.86 2.35
C PRO A 149 14.16 -29.68 3.50
N MET A 150 13.63 -29.63 4.72
CA MET A 150 14.42 -29.73 5.93
C MET A 150 14.55 -31.22 6.24
N GLY A 151 15.78 -31.74 6.24
CA GLY A 151 16.05 -33.15 6.51
C GLY A 151 15.64 -33.57 7.92
N GLU A 152 15.48 -34.88 8.11
CA GLU A 152 15.21 -35.54 9.40
C GLU A 152 16.23 -35.18 10.50
#